data_AF-T1GS83-F1
#
_entry.id   AF-T1GS83-F1
#
_cell.length_a   1.000
_cell.length_b   1.000
_cell.length_c   1.000
_cell.angle_alpha   90.00
_cell.angle_beta   90.00
_cell.angle_gamma   90.00
#
_symmetry.space_group_name_H-M   'P 1'
#
loop_
_entity.id
_entity.type
_entity.pdbx_description
1 polymer ?
#
loop_
_entity_poly.entity_id
_entity_poly.type
_entity_poly.pdbx_seq_one_letter_code
_entity_poly.pdbx_strand_id
1 'polypeptide(L)'
;DRLDENIKIDEYIPGVKLTVSYWRELTTKDPKSELGYKLTIQTDPNDPTRTLSVIHIPSIGQKESNEIADRAIHSDHLSMERLIVHTVYIRSVQRLTDLKAEFNKFLKNIEYFIQGTPAILTIPILNPCLRAEQIHVTVDTHTGMLKCHVPKHLDCPIMPEFQLALNGDTSKLAQLSTELRYWITHKRCEITLQHLPAVIMENLPFLSPPTLPLLKSGRQKIFVKLKRHPQIVLILHLKEKENNPNEIDYTFHLGFLNFVSQEDPAEGQQQVPHPPEIPRFYTKLLKLVEFDTFVATHGPGTHVNDVPSYKRKLGDFIGQPASKQAKTIIRRTSSQNWLMSLQCVMRRFRSLLCLENSPREIYHTVAFK
;
A
#
# COMPACT_ATOMS: atom_id res chain seq x y z
N ASP A 1 -37.36 7.29 3.94
CA ASP A 1 -37.00 5.99 3.31
C ASP A 1 -35.49 5.81 3.10
N ARG A 2 -34.80 6.54 2.20
CA ARG A 2 -33.36 6.27 1.90
C ARG A 2 -32.36 6.64 3.02
N LEU A 3 -32.75 7.51 3.95
CA LEU A 3 -31.89 8.05 5.03
C LEU A 3 -32.37 7.64 6.43
N ASP A 4 -33.39 6.76 6.51
CA ASP A 4 -34.33 6.63 7.63
C ASP A 4 -33.72 6.59 9.02
N GLU A 5 -32.83 5.64 9.31
CA GLU A 5 -32.32 5.49 10.68
C GLU A 5 -31.13 6.43 10.99
N ASN A 6 -30.52 7.02 9.96
CA ASN A 6 -29.28 7.79 10.08
C ASN A 6 -29.52 9.29 10.32
N ILE A 7 -30.76 9.76 10.11
CA ILE A 7 -31.16 11.16 10.31
C ILE A 7 -32.35 11.20 11.26
N LYS A 8 -32.27 12.02 12.30
CA LYS A 8 -33.35 12.17 13.28
C LYS A 8 -33.75 13.64 13.40
N ILE A 9 -35.05 13.90 13.54
CA ILE A 9 -35.56 15.23 13.88
C ILE A 9 -35.38 15.42 15.39
N ASP A 10 -34.60 16.42 15.77
CA ASP A 10 -34.36 16.76 17.17
C ASP A 10 -35.39 17.78 17.67
N GLU A 11 -35.69 18.78 16.84
CA GLU A 11 -36.60 19.88 17.18
C GLU A 11 -37.32 20.36 15.93
N TYR A 12 -38.62 20.62 16.05
CA TYR A 12 -39.42 21.21 14.98
C TYR A 12 -40.43 22.19 15.56
N ILE A 13 -40.30 23.46 15.17
CA ILE A 13 -41.23 24.53 15.46
C ILE A 13 -41.76 25.02 14.11
N PRO A 14 -43.03 24.73 13.78
CA PRO A 14 -43.62 25.10 12.49
C PRO A 14 -43.42 26.57 12.16
N GLY A 15 -42.93 26.86 10.96
CA GLY A 15 -42.69 28.23 10.47
C GLY A 15 -41.50 28.96 11.11
N VAL A 16 -40.79 28.34 12.06
CA VAL A 16 -39.71 29.01 12.81
C VAL A 16 -38.40 28.24 12.69
N LYS A 17 -38.38 26.94 13.00
CA LYS A 17 -37.15 26.18 13.20
C LYS A 17 -37.31 24.69 12.90
N LEU A 18 -36.33 24.10 12.24
CA LEU A 18 -36.17 22.66 12.07
C LEU A 18 -34.72 22.28 12.37
N THR A 19 -34.50 21.40 13.34
CA THR A 19 -33.19 20.84 13.67
C THR A 19 -33.18 19.33 13.42
N VAL A 20 -32.23 18.89 12.62
CA VAL A 20 -31.99 17.48 12.33
C VAL A 20 -30.59 17.06 12.77
N SER A 21 -30.47 15.88 13.37
CA SER A 21 -29.20 15.24 13.72
C SER A 21 -28.83 14.20 12.68
N TYR A 22 -27.54 14.13 12.34
CA TYR A 22 -26.96 13.18 11.39
C TYR A 22 -25.68 12.56 11.98
N TRP A 23 -25.12 11.50 11.36
CA TRP A 23 -23.88 10.83 11.84
C TRP A 23 -23.90 10.49 13.33
N ARG A 24 -25.02 9.92 13.79
CA ARG A 24 -25.25 9.60 15.20
C ARG A 24 -24.28 8.55 15.73
N GLU A 25 -23.89 7.58 14.89
CA GLU A 25 -22.89 6.58 15.26
C GLU A 25 -21.53 7.24 15.53
N LEU A 26 -21.08 8.13 14.65
CA LEU A 26 -19.84 8.89 14.87
C LEU A 26 -19.90 9.73 16.14
N THR A 27 -21.03 10.39 16.42
CA THR A 27 -21.24 11.17 17.65
C THR A 27 -20.98 10.34 18.92
N THR A 28 -21.31 9.05 18.90
CA THR A 28 -21.11 8.15 20.04
C THR A 28 -19.63 7.78 20.24
N LYS A 29 -18.84 7.82 19.17
CA LYS A 29 -17.44 7.37 19.15
C LYS A 29 -16.43 8.53 19.20
N ASP A 30 -16.84 9.73 18.81
CA ASP A 30 -15.99 10.90 18.76
C ASP A 30 -16.18 11.79 20.01
N PRO A 31 -15.21 11.83 20.94
CA PRO A 31 -15.30 12.65 22.13
C PRO A 31 -15.28 14.15 21.81
N LYS A 32 -14.84 14.57 20.61
CA LYS A 32 -14.86 15.98 20.19
C LYS A 32 -16.27 16.45 19.79
N SER A 33 -17.21 15.53 19.65
CA SER A 33 -18.55 15.78 19.13
C SER A 33 -19.60 15.71 20.23
N GLU A 34 -19.34 16.29 21.41
CA GLU A 34 -20.27 16.26 22.57
C GLU A 34 -21.68 16.77 22.23
N LEU A 35 -21.77 17.80 21.39
CA LEU A 35 -23.04 18.38 20.93
C LEU A 35 -23.68 17.61 19.76
N GLY A 36 -22.98 16.60 19.24
CA GLY A 36 -23.33 15.84 18.06
C GLY A 36 -23.26 16.63 16.76
N TYR A 37 -23.57 15.95 15.66
CA TYR A 37 -23.67 16.56 14.34
C TYR A 37 -25.12 16.95 14.05
N LYS A 38 -25.37 18.26 13.99
CA LYS A 38 -26.71 18.81 13.79
C LYS A 38 -26.71 19.87 12.70
N LEU A 39 -27.87 19.98 12.08
CA LEU A 39 -28.18 20.95 11.07
C LEU A 39 -29.49 21.62 11.46
N THR A 40 -29.48 22.94 11.60
CA THR A 40 -30.65 23.75 11.95
C THR A 40 -30.97 24.70 10.82
N ILE A 41 -32.23 24.73 10.43
CA ILE A 41 -32.80 25.71 9.51
C ILE A 41 -33.77 26.55 10.31
N GLN A 42 -33.60 27.85 10.29
CA GLN A 42 -34.48 28.76 11.01
C GLN A 42 -34.66 30.08 10.28
N THR A 43 -35.80 30.72 10.47
CA THR A 43 -36.00 32.12 10.07
C THR A 43 -35.05 33.02 10.85
N ASP A 44 -34.54 34.10 10.24
CA ASP A 44 -33.72 35.06 10.98
C ASP A 44 -34.56 35.66 12.13
N PRO A 45 -34.15 35.49 13.40
CA PRO A 45 -34.93 35.96 14.54
C PRO A 45 -34.99 37.50 14.62
N ASN A 46 -34.10 38.21 13.93
CA ASN A 46 -34.05 39.67 13.92
C ASN A 46 -34.83 40.29 12.76
N ASP A 47 -35.03 39.54 11.67
CA ASP A 47 -35.72 40.05 10.47
C ASP A 47 -36.42 38.91 9.71
N PRO A 48 -37.76 38.77 9.84
CA PRO A 48 -38.52 37.72 9.16
C PRO A 48 -38.58 37.90 7.64
N THR A 49 -38.09 39.01 7.09
CA THR A 49 -38.00 39.23 5.62
C THR A 49 -36.72 38.68 5.02
N ARG A 50 -35.74 38.28 5.85
CA ARG A 50 -34.50 37.65 5.39
C ARG A 50 -34.70 36.19 4.99
N THR A 51 -33.82 35.73 4.11
CA THR A 51 -33.75 34.33 3.69
C THR A 51 -33.49 33.41 4.89
N LEU A 52 -33.91 32.14 4.75
CA LEU A 52 -33.71 31.12 5.78
C LEU A 52 -32.23 30.99 6.13
N SER A 53 -31.93 30.99 7.43
CA SER A 53 -30.59 30.78 7.95
C SER A 53 -30.32 29.30 8.17
N VAL A 54 -29.10 28.87 7.81
CA VAL A 54 -28.63 27.49 7.95
C VAL A 54 -27.46 27.48 8.94
N ILE A 55 -27.62 26.73 10.02
CA ILE A 55 -26.66 26.66 11.13
C ILE A 55 -26.23 25.21 11.30
N HIS A 56 -24.91 24.99 11.34
CA HIS A 56 -24.31 23.68 11.55
C HIS A 56 -23.71 23.58 12.95
N ILE A 57 -23.84 22.40 13.56
CA ILE A 57 -23.15 22.01 14.78
C ILE A 57 -22.38 20.73 14.48
N PRO A 58 -21.06 20.66 14.74
CA PRO A 58 -20.14 21.80 14.99
C PRO A 58 -20.23 22.90 13.90
N SER A 59 -19.64 24.07 14.05
CA SER A 59 -19.70 25.07 12.95
C SER A 59 -18.96 24.55 11.70
N ILE A 60 -19.52 24.81 10.51
CA ILE A 60 -18.86 24.68 9.19
C ILE A 60 -18.69 26.13 8.75
N GLY A 61 -17.45 26.58 8.48
CA GLY A 61 -17.13 28.02 8.43
C GLY A 61 -18.08 28.84 7.55
N GLN A 62 -18.26 30.13 7.85
CA GLN A 62 -19.32 30.96 7.26
C GLN A 62 -19.38 30.89 5.72
N LYS A 63 -18.22 30.87 5.06
CA LYS A 63 -18.14 30.74 3.60
C LYS A 63 -18.73 29.43 3.08
N GLU A 64 -18.38 28.32 3.71
CA GLU A 64 -18.86 26.98 3.33
C GLU A 64 -20.35 26.82 3.67
N SER A 65 -20.80 27.34 4.82
CA SER A 65 -22.22 27.33 5.19
C SER A 65 -23.07 28.09 4.17
N ASN A 66 -22.62 29.29 3.75
CA ASN A 66 -23.30 30.06 2.71
C ASN A 66 -23.34 29.30 1.38
N GLU A 67 -22.24 28.66 0.96
CA GLU A 67 -22.20 27.86 -0.27
C GLU A 67 -23.17 26.66 -0.22
N ILE A 68 -23.29 26.00 0.95
CA ILE A 68 -24.28 24.92 1.16
C ILE A 68 -25.70 25.49 1.02
N ALA A 69 -25.98 26.60 1.69
CA ALA A 69 -27.29 27.25 1.70
C ALA A 69 -27.72 27.68 0.28
N ASP A 70 -26.85 28.39 -0.44
CA ASP A 70 -27.10 28.89 -1.80
C ASP A 70 -27.39 27.75 -2.80
N ARG A 71 -26.78 26.58 -2.62
CA ARG A 71 -27.02 25.40 -3.47
C ARG A 71 -28.29 24.64 -3.10
N ALA A 72 -28.71 24.71 -1.84
CA ALA A 72 -29.89 24.01 -1.33
C ALA A 72 -31.17 24.84 -1.46
N ILE A 73 -31.04 26.16 -1.47
CA ILE A 73 -32.09 27.17 -1.66
C ILE A 73 -31.99 27.62 -3.12
N HIS A 74 -32.62 26.87 -4.02
CA HIS A 74 -32.66 27.21 -5.44
C HIS A 74 -34.12 27.21 -5.91
N SER A 75 -34.56 28.35 -6.47
CA SER A 75 -35.98 28.64 -6.74
C SER A 75 -36.82 28.58 -5.46
N ASP A 76 -38.14 28.82 -5.51
CA ASP A 76 -39.02 29.01 -4.33
C ASP A 76 -39.14 27.79 -3.37
N HIS A 77 -38.21 26.84 -3.44
CA HIS A 77 -38.19 25.58 -2.71
C HIS A 77 -36.83 25.30 -2.06
N LEU A 78 -36.86 24.91 -0.79
CA LEU A 78 -35.70 24.40 -0.05
C LEU A 78 -35.63 22.87 -0.20
N SER A 79 -34.47 22.35 -0.58
CA SER A 79 -34.22 20.90 -0.61
C SER A 79 -33.40 20.43 0.59
N MET A 80 -34.05 19.77 1.55
CA MET A 80 -33.39 19.15 2.72
C MET A 80 -32.34 18.12 2.32
N GLU A 81 -32.64 17.29 1.32
CA GLU A 81 -31.71 16.27 0.84
C GLU A 81 -30.44 16.90 0.28
N ARG A 82 -30.54 17.92 -0.58
CA ARG A 82 -29.37 18.64 -1.11
C ARG A 82 -28.55 19.27 -0.01
N LEU A 83 -29.22 19.88 0.98
CA LEU A 83 -28.57 20.54 2.09
C LEU A 83 -27.74 19.53 2.91
N ILE A 84 -28.32 18.37 3.22
CA ILE A 84 -27.65 17.31 3.98
C ILE A 84 -26.53 16.67 3.16
N VAL A 85 -26.75 16.35 1.89
CA VAL A 85 -25.72 15.75 1.01
C VAL A 85 -24.51 16.67 0.88
N HIS A 86 -24.71 17.97 0.66
CA HIS A 86 -23.61 18.94 0.60
C HIS A 86 -22.92 19.13 1.95
N THR A 87 -23.68 19.18 3.04
CA THR A 87 -23.14 19.22 4.41
C THR A 87 -22.23 18.02 4.67
N VAL A 88 -22.72 16.80 4.41
CA VAL A 88 -21.99 15.53 4.56
C VAL A 88 -20.72 15.53 3.70
N TYR A 89 -20.79 16.03 2.46
CA TYR A 89 -19.63 16.12 1.58
C TYR A 89 -18.55 17.05 2.15
N ILE A 90 -18.89 18.29 2.52
CA ILE A 90 -17.91 19.25 3.08
C ILE A 90 -17.27 18.70 4.35
N ARG A 91 -18.08 18.12 5.24
CA ARG A 91 -17.58 17.45 6.46
C ARG A 91 -16.66 16.28 6.16
N SER A 92 -16.98 15.49 5.14
CA SER A 92 -16.13 14.37 4.73
C SER A 92 -14.77 14.87 4.25
N VAL A 93 -14.74 15.94 3.45
CA VAL A 93 -13.49 16.58 3.01
C VAL A 93 -12.68 17.12 4.19
N GLN A 94 -13.33 17.78 5.15
CA GLN A 94 -12.67 18.27 6.38
C GLN A 94 -12.05 17.10 7.16
N ARG A 95 -12.83 16.05 7.44
CA ARG A 95 -12.37 14.86 8.18
C ARG A 95 -11.22 14.14 7.48
N LEU A 96 -11.25 14.04 6.15
CA LEU A 96 -10.15 13.49 5.34
C LEU A 96 -8.91 14.41 5.35
N THR A 97 -9.11 15.72 5.45
CA THR A 97 -8.01 16.71 5.55
C THR A 97 -7.31 16.61 6.90
N ASP A 98 -8.07 16.45 7.99
CA ASP A 98 -7.53 16.20 9.32
C ASP A 98 -6.75 14.88 9.34
N LEU A 99 -7.31 13.84 8.73
CA LEU A 99 -6.63 12.54 8.62
C LEU A 99 -5.34 12.64 7.80
N LYS A 100 -5.33 13.40 6.70
CA LYS A 100 -4.11 13.70 5.94
C LYS A 100 -3.04 14.34 6.83
N ALA A 101 -3.43 15.24 7.75
CA ALA A 101 -2.49 15.84 8.71
C ALA A 101 -1.94 14.80 9.71
N GLU A 102 -2.76 13.84 10.15
CA GLU A 102 -2.30 12.73 11.01
C GLU A 102 -1.26 11.84 10.30
N PHE A 103 -1.52 11.45 9.05
CA PHE A 103 -0.54 10.68 8.28
C PHE A 103 0.77 11.44 8.06
N ASN A 104 0.70 12.74 7.79
CA ASN A 104 1.88 13.59 7.63
C ASN A 104 2.84 13.59 8.83
N LYS A 105 2.38 13.23 10.04
CA LYS A 105 3.24 13.16 11.23
C LYS A 105 4.31 12.07 11.12
N PHE A 106 4.01 10.95 10.46
CA PHE A 106 4.92 9.80 10.36
C PHE A 106 5.28 9.42 8.92
N LEU A 107 4.45 9.79 7.93
CA LEU A 107 4.71 9.60 6.51
C LEU A 107 5.21 10.93 5.91
N LYS A 108 6.53 11.14 5.95
CA LYS A 108 7.18 12.36 5.43
C LYS A 108 7.38 12.30 3.92
N ASN A 109 7.43 13.46 3.27
CA ASN A 109 7.74 13.64 1.85
C ASN A 109 6.81 12.85 0.89
N ILE A 110 5.54 12.73 1.28
CA ILE A 110 4.51 12.07 0.48
C ILE A 110 3.50 13.11 -0.01
N GLU A 111 3.09 12.97 -1.26
CA GLU A 111 1.95 13.71 -1.82
C GLU A 111 0.65 12.94 -1.59
N TYR A 112 -0.31 13.61 -0.95
CA TYR A 112 -1.63 13.09 -0.67
C TYR A 112 -2.66 13.83 -1.49
N PHE A 113 -3.62 13.09 -2.05
CA PHE A 113 -4.67 13.64 -2.90
C PHE A 113 -6.05 13.39 -2.29
N ILE A 114 -6.88 14.42 -2.22
CA ILE A 114 -8.31 14.30 -1.90
C ILE A 114 -9.07 14.69 -3.16
N GLN A 115 -9.88 13.78 -3.69
CA GLN A 115 -10.60 13.99 -4.94
C GLN A 115 -11.89 13.17 -5.02
N GLY A 116 -12.77 13.56 -5.94
CA GLY A 116 -13.98 12.81 -6.29
C GLY A 116 -15.21 13.13 -5.44
N THR A 117 -16.32 12.48 -5.79
CA THR A 117 -17.59 12.52 -5.06
C THR A 117 -18.18 11.10 -5.07
N PRO A 118 -18.19 10.37 -3.93
CA PRO A 118 -17.72 10.78 -2.61
C PRO A 118 -16.21 11.09 -2.58
N ALA A 119 -15.79 11.96 -1.66
CA ALA A 119 -14.38 12.34 -1.52
C ALA A 119 -13.54 11.14 -1.06
N ILE A 120 -12.39 10.95 -1.71
CA ILE A 120 -11.44 9.87 -1.43
C ILE A 120 -10.07 10.48 -1.14
N LEU A 121 -9.50 10.17 0.02
CA LEU A 121 -8.10 10.43 0.34
C LEU A 121 -7.25 9.26 -0.16
N THR A 122 -6.28 9.58 -1.02
CA THR A 122 -5.31 8.62 -1.57
C THR A 122 -3.97 8.78 -0.87
N ILE A 123 -3.48 7.68 -0.28
CA ILE A 123 -2.25 7.65 0.52
C ILE A 123 -1.27 6.65 -0.09
N PRO A 124 -0.14 7.09 -0.67
CA PRO A 124 0.91 6.18 -1.09
C PRO A 124 1.71 5.72 0.12
N ILE A 125 1.68 4.41 0.39
CA ILE A 125 2.34 3.83 1.57
C ILE A 125 3.78 3.40 1.27
N LEU A 126 4.16 3.29 -0.01
CA LEU A 126 5.49 2.89 -0.48
C LEU A 126 6.09 3.98 -1.37
N ASN A 127 7.40 4.01 -1.53
CA ASN A 127 8.09 4.78 -2.56
C ASN A 127 9.09 3.88 -3.31
N PRO A 128 8.95 3.69 -4.64
CA PRO A 128 7.84 4.12 -5.49
C PRO A 128 6.52 3.38 -5.20
N CYS A 129 5.37 4.04 -5.40
CA CYS A 129 4.01 3.47 -5.22
C CYS A 129 3.28 3.36 -6.56
N LEU A 130 2.65 2.22 -6.85
CA LEU A 130 1.68 2.13 -7.94
C LEU A 130 0.30 2.62 -7.45
N ARG A 131 -0.49 3.22 -8.34
CA ARG A 131 -1.86 3.68 -8.01
C ARG A 131 -2.73 2.59 -7.39
N ALA A 132 -2.58 1.35 -7.84
CA ALA A 132 -3.35 0.21 -7.35
C ALA A 132 -2.94 -0.27 -5.94
N GLU A 133 -1.83 0.25 -5.41
CA GLU A 133 -1.25 -0.09 -4.10
C GLU A 133 -1.38 1.05 -3.09
N GLN A 134 -2.02 2.15 -3.49
CA GLN A 134 -2.32 3.27 -2.60
C GLN A 134 -3.49 2.88 -1.69
N ILE A 135 -3.46 3.36 -0.44
CA ILE A 135 -4.59 3.23 0.47
C ILE A 135 -5.62 4.29 0.06
N HIS A 136 -6.86 3.86 -0.14
CA HIS A 136 -7.99 4.74 -0.35
C HIS A 136 -8.80 4.82 0.92
N VAL A 137 -8.96 6.03 1.45
CA VAL A 137 -9.80 6.30 2.62
C VAL A 137 -10.98 7.16 2.22
N THR A 138 -12.18 6.74 2.60
CA THR A 138 -13.44 7.45 2.38
C THR A 138 -14.20 7.59 3.69
N VAL A 139 -15.15 8.53 3.74
CA VAL A 139 -16.09 8.65 4.85
C VAL A 139 -17.40 7.99 4.44
N ASP A 140 -17.93 7.11 5.28
CA ASP A 140 -19.27 6.57 5.12
C ASP A 140 -20.28 7.72 5.25
N THR A 141 -21.06 7.95 4.21
CA THR A 141 -22.00 9.07 4.13
C THR A 141 -23.11 9.00 5.18
N HIS A 142 -23.44 7.81 5.67
CA HIS A 142 -24.52 7.58 6.62
C HIS A 142 -24.03 7.62 8.07
N THR A 143 -22.88 7.01 8.34
CA THR A 143 -22.38 6.87 9.72
C THR A 143 -21.33 7.91 10.10
N GLY A 144 -20.64 8.50 9.12
CA GLY A 144 -19.49 9.40 9.33
C GLY A 144 -18.18 8.66 9.63
N MET A 145 -18.21 7.33 9.66
CA MET A 145 -17.04 6.50 9.96
C MET A 145 -16.08 6.41 8.77
N LEU A 146 -14.79 6.37 9.03
CA LEU A 146 -13.76 6.20 8.00
C LEU A 146 -13.74 4.75 7.52
N LYS A 147 -13.69 4.55 6.20
CA LYS A 147 -13.49 3.26 5.55
C LYS A 147 -12.19 3.29 4.77
N CYS A 148 -11.41 2.21 4.81
CA CYS A 148 -10.16 2.13 4.07
C CYS A 148 -9.99 0.80 3.34
N HIS A 149 -9.35 0.83 2.18
CA HIS A 149 -8.99 -0.36 1.42
C HIS A 149 -7.81 -0.08 0.49
N VAL A 150 -7.17 -1.15 -0.01
CA VAL A 150 -6.20 -1.09 -1.10
C VAL A 150 -6.89 -1.63 -2.37
N PRO A 151 -7.05 -0.85 -3.44
CA PRO A 151 -7.88 -1.23 -4.60
C PRO A 151 -7.53 -2.58 -5.23
N LYS A 152 -6.25 -2.92 -5.33
CA LYS A 152 -5.80 -4.20 -5.88
C LYS A 152 -5.97 -5.39 -4.93
N HIS A 153 -6.14 -5.12 -3.65
CA HIS A 153 -6.00 -6.09 -2.56
C HIS A 153 -7.15 -5.92 -1.56
N LEU A 154 -8.37 -6.20 -2.03
CA LEU A 154 -9.58 -6.11 -1.22
C LEU A 154 -9.58 -7.10 -0.04
N ASP A 155 -8.82 -8.18 -0.18
CA ASP A 155 -8.62 -9.27 0.78
C ASP A 155 -7.43 -9.02 1.74
N CYS A 156 -6.86 -7.81 1.75
CA CYS A 156 -5.71 -7.52 2.60
C CYS A 156 -6.06 -7.68 4.10
N PRO A 157 -5.42 -8.61 4.82
CA PRO A 157 -5.81 -8.98 6.19
C PRO A 157 -5.55 -7.88 7.22
N ILE A 158 -4.73 -6.88 6.88
CA ILE A 158 -4.39 -5.76 7.76
C ILE A 158 -5.47 -4.68 7.71
N MET A 159 -6.29 -4.61 6.64
CA MET A 159 -7.26 -3.54 6.43
C MET A 159 -8.34 -3.41 7.52
N PRO A 160 -8.91 -4.50 8.08
CA PRO A 160 -9.90 -4.38 9.16
C PRO A 160 -9.33 -3.72 10.41
N GLU A 161 -8.11 -4.11 10.82
CA GLU A 161 -7.42 -3.51 11.97
C GLU A 161 -7.01 -2.07 11.67
N PHE A 162 -6.55 -1.79 10.45
CA PHE A 162 -6.26 -0.44 9.98
C PHE A 162 -7.48 0.48 10.06
N GLN A 163 -8.65 0.00 9.62
CA GLN A 163 -9.90 0.74 9.70
C GLN A 163 -10.34 0.98 11.15
N LEU A 164 -10.11 0.02 12.04
CA LEU A 164 -10.39 0.17 13.46
C LEU A 164 -9.48 1.24 14.10
N ALA A 165 -8.18 1.24 13.77
CA ALA A 165 -7.24 2.26 14.23
C ALA A 165 -7.59 3.66 13.70
N LEU A 166 -8.01 3.77 12.43
CA LEU A 166 -8.46 5.04 11.83
C LEU A 166 -9.63 5.69 12.59
N ASN A 167 -10.53 4.89 13.12
CA ASN A 167 -11.73 5.36 13.80
C ASN A 167 -11.60 5.39 15.33
N GLY A 168 -10.43 5.06 15.88
CA GLY A 168 -10.18 4.99 17.30
C GLY A 168 -8.76 5.42 17.61
N ASP A 169 -7.91 4.44 17.92
CA ASP A 169 -6.52 4.68 18.32
C ASP A 169 -5.60 4.87 17.10
N THR A 170 -5.36 6.13 16.76
CA THR A 170 -4.50 6.52 15.63
C THR A 170 -3.02 6.26 15.89
N SER A 171 -2.60 5.99 17.14
CA SER A 171 -1.19 5.71 17.46
C SER A 171 -0.68 4.44 16.77
N LYS A 172 -1.58 3.48 16.49
CA LYS A 172 -1.27 2.21 15.82
C LYS A 172 -1.05 2.36 14.31
N LEU A 173 -1.46 3.49 13.71
CA LEU A 173 -1.41 3.68 12.25
C LEU A 173 0.01 3.58 11.70
N ALA A 174 1.01 4.06 12.44
CA ALA A 174 2.41 3.98 12.02
C ALA A 174 2.88 2.52 11.90
N GLN A 175 2.59 1.69 12.91
CA GLN A 175 2.94 0.27 12.90
C GLN A 175 2.19 -0.49 11.79
N LEU A 176 0.87 -0.28 11.68
CA LEU A 176 0.05 -0.93 10.67
C LEU A 176 0.47 -0.52 9.25
N SER A 177 0.95 0.71 9.07
CA SER A 177 1.53 1.19 7.81
C SER A 177 2.81 0.42 7.44
N THR A 178 3.69 0.18 8.41
CA THR A 178 4.89 -0.66 8.22
C THR A 178 4.51 -2.09 7.85
N GLU A 179 3.55 -2.69 8.55
CA GLU A 179 3.10 -4.06 8.24
C GLU A 179 2.50 -4.14 6.83
N LEU A 180 1.71 -3.14 6.44
CA LEU A 180 1.13 -3.06 5.11
C LEU A 180 2.19 -2.92 4.01
N ARG A 181 3.22 -2.10 4.25
CA ARG A 181 4.35 -1.95 3.32
C ARG A 181 5.04 -3.28 3.04
N TYR A 182 5.35 -4.05 4.08
CA TYR A 182 5.93 -5.37 3.93
C TYR A 182 4.99 -6.32 3.19
N TRP A 183 3.70 -6.30 3.52
CA TRP A 183 2.70 -7.15 2.90
C TRP A 183 2.54 -6.86 1.39
N ILE A 184 2.38 -5.60 1.00
CA ILE A 184 2.30 -5.20 -0.42
C ILE A 184 3.58 -5.59 -1.15
N THR A 185 4.73 -5.41 -0.51
CA THR A 185 6.03 -5.77 -1.08
C THR A 185 6.17 -7.28 -1.30
N HIS A 186 5.63 -8.09 -0.39
CA HIS A 186 5.52 -9.53 -0.58
C HIS A 186 4.68 -9.86 -1.83
N LYS A 187 3.52 -9.21 -1.98
CA LYS A 187 2.66 -9.37 -3.17
C LYS A 187 3.33 -8.93 -4.46
N ARG A 188 4.15 -7.87 -4.45
CA ARG A 188 4.98 -7.49 -5.60
C ARG A 188 5.96 -8.60 -5.98
N CYS A 189 6.58 -9.24 -5.00
CA CYS A 189 7.52 -10.34 -5.22
C CYS A 189 6.81 -11.57 -5.80
N GLU A 190 5.64 -11.94 -5.28
CA GLU A 190 4.77 -13.01 -5.82
C GLU A 190 4.48 -12.83 -7.30
N ILE A 191 3.97 -11.65 -7.68
CA ILE A 191 3.63 -11.35 -9.07
C ILE A 191 4.89 -11.35 -9.96
N THR A 192 6.01 -10.83 -9.46
CA THR A 192 7.27 -10.82 -10.24
C THR A 192 7.80 -12.24 -10.48
N LEU A 193 7.63 -13.13 -9.48
CA LEU A 193 8.12 -14.50 -9.49
C LEU A 193 7.21 -15.46 -10.27
N GLN A 194 5.94 -15.12 -10.49
CA GLN A 194 4.97 -16.00 -11.16
C GLN A 194 5.41 -16.45 -12.57
N HIS A 195 6.30 -15.70 -13.22
CA HIS A 195 6.81 -15.99 -14.56
C HIS A 195 8.16 -16.73 -14.55
N LEU A 196 8.70 -17.06 -13.37
CA LEU A 196 9.97 -17.74 -13.20
C LEU A 196 9.77 -19.19 -12.73
N PRO A 197 10.71 -20.10 -13.04
CA PRO A 197 10.70 -21.46 -12.50
C PRO A 197 11.15 -21.47 -11.04
N ALA A 198 10.43 -20.74 -10.18
CA ALA A 198 10.70 -20.58 -8.76
C ALA A 198 9.39 -20.65 -7.96
N VAL A 199 9.50 -20.94 -6.67
CA VAL A 199 8.40 -21.04 -5.73
C VAL A 199 8.74 -20.20 -4.50
N ILE A 200 7.81 -19.35 -4.08
CA ILE A 200 7.92 -18.59 -2.85
C ILE A 200 7.51 -19.46 -1.67
N MET A 201 8.27 -19.38 -0.59
CA MET A 201 7.97 -20.03 0.68
C MET A 201 8.09 -18.99 1.80
N GLU A 202 7.17 -19.04 2.75
CA GLU A 202 7.23 -18.19 3.94
C GLU A 202 8.29 -18.67 4.93
N ASN A 203 8.49 -20.00 5.01
CA ASN A 203 9.44 -20.65 5.91
C ASN A 203 10.19 -21.79 5.20
N LEU A 204 11.44 -22.03 5.61
CA LEU A 204 12.20 -23.22 5.23
C LEU A 204 12.09 -24.27 6.35
N PRO A 205 11.79 -25.55 6.03
CA PRO A 205 11.73 -26.60 7.04
C PRO A 205 13.16 -26.96 7.49
N PHE A 206 13.58 -26.47 8.65
CA PHE A 206 14.85 -26.81 9.30
C PHE A 206 14.61 -27.86 10.41
N LEU A 207 15.58 -28.75 10.67
CA LEU A 207 15.52 -29.71 11.80
C LEU A 207 15.51 -29.02 13.17
N SER A 208 16.19 -27.88 13.25
CA SER A 208 16.31 -27.09 14.47
C SER A 208 16.00 -25.62 14.16
N PRO A 209 15.51 -24.84 15.14
CA PRO A 209 15.30 -23.41 14.98
C PRO A 209 16.62 -22.77 14.53
N PRO A 210 16.62 -22.02 13.41
CA PRO A 210 17.87 -21.52 12.88
C PRO A 210 18.43 -20.45 13.80
N THR A 211 19.70 -20.62 14.18
CA THR A 211 20.42 -19.70 15.08
C THR A 211 20.60 -18.32 14.44
N LEU A 212 20.73 -18.26 13.12
CA LEU A 212 20.93 -17.02 12.37
C LEU A 212 19.62 -16.22 12.31
N PRO A 213 19.60 -14.95 12.76
CA PRO A 213 18.39 -14.11 12.73
C PRO A 213 17.77 -14.01 11.34
N LEU A 214 18.60 -14.02 10.27
CA LEU A 214 18.21 -13.98 8.86
C LEU A 214 17.37 -15.19 8.42
N LEU A 215 17.41 -16.31 9.12
CA LEU A 215 16.68 -17.53 8.75
C LEU A 215 15.41 -17.73 9.58
N LYS A 216 15.21 -16.93 10.64
CA LYS A 216 13.95 -16.93 11.40
C LYS A 216 12.79 -16.45 10.54
N SER A 217 11.63 -17.06 10.73
CA SER A 217 10.36 -16.65 10.11
C SER A 217 10.04 -15.20 10.44
N GLY A 218 9.59 -14.43 9.46
CA GLY A 218 9.17 -13.05 9.69
C GLY A 218 8.76 -12.35 8.40
N ARG A 219 7.84 -11.39 8.50
CA ARG A 219 7.27 -10.64 7.36
C ARG A 219 8.30 -9.80 6.59
N GLN A 220 9.49 -9.64 7.15
CA GLN A 220 10.62 -8.94 6.54
C GLN A 220 11.41 -9.83 5.58
N LYS A 221 10.99 -11.08 5.34
CA LYS A 221 11.76 -12.02 4.52
C LYS A 221 10.89 -12.84 3.61
N ILE A 222 11.49 -13.22 2.47
CA ILE A 222 10.87 -14.08 1.47
C ILE A 222 11.90 -15.13 1.07
N PHE A 223 11.53 -16.40 1.16
CA PHE A 223 12.36 -17.49 0.66
C PHE A 223 11.88 -17.87 -0.74
N VAL A 224 12.82 -17.99 -1.67
CA VAL A 224 12.53 -18.30 -3.07
C VAL A 224 13.31 -19.55 -3.44
N LYS A 225 12.59 -20.67 -3.59
CA LYS A 225 13.15 -21.95 -4.01
C LYS A 225 13.14 -22.04 -5.53
N LEU A 226 14.26 -22.45 -6.10
CA LEU A 226 14.41 -22.59 -7.55
C LEU A 226 14.01 -24.01 -7.97
N LYS A 227 13.17 -24.16 -9.00
CA LYS A 227 12.72 -25.47 -9.46
C LYS A 227 13.85 -26.31 -10.07
N ARG A 228 14.78 -25.66 -10.78
CA ARG A 228 15.93 -26.33 -11.44
C ARG A 228 17.09 -26.62 -10.49
N HIS A 229 17.23 -25.84 -9.43
CA HIS A 229 18.29 -25.99 -8.43
C HIS A 229 17.69 -26.08 -7.03
N PRO A 230 17.12 -27.26 -6.66
CA PRO A 230 16.43 -27.40 -5.38
C PRO A 230 17.37 -27.21 -4.17
N GLN A 231 18.66 -27.44 -4.35
CA GLN A 231 19.72 -27.23 -3.35
C GLN A 231 20.09 -25.75 -3.18
N ILE A 232 19.47 -24.83 -3.92
CA ILE A 232 19.75 -23.39 -3.82
C ILE A 232 18.45 -22.67 -3.46
N VAL A 233 18.53 -21.82 -2.44
CA VAL A 233 17.46 -20.91 -2.05
C VAL A 233 17.95 -19.48 -2.13
N LEU A 234 17.12 -18.61 -2.68
CA LEU A 234 17.33 -17.17 -2.61
C LEU A 234 16.53 -16.63 -1.44
N ILE A 235 17.20 -15.93 -0.53
CA ILE A 235 16.61 -15.31 0.64
C ILE A 235 16.60 -13.81 0.39
N LEU A 236 15.40 -13.26 0.26
CA LEU A 236 15.18 -11.83 0.16
C LEU A 236 14.90 -11.30 1.56
N HIS A 237 15.68 -10.31 1.99
CA HIS A 237 15.47 -9.61 3.24
C HIS A 237 15.08 -8.17 2.94
N LEU A 238 13.97 -7.74 3.54
CA LEU A 238 13.30 -6.47 3.34
C LEU A 238 13.56 -5.60 4.57
N LYS A 239 14.15 -4.42 4.38
CA LYS A 239 14.40 -3.47 5.45
C LYS A 239 13.88 -2.09 5.05
N GLU A 240 13.07 -1.45 5.87
CA GLU A 240 12.72 -0.04 5.65
C GLU A 240 13.97 0.83 5.80
N LYS A 241 14.12 1.86 4.96
CA LYS A 241 15.23 2.81 5.09
C LYS A 241 15.07 3.64 6.35
N GLU A 242 16.15 3.76 7.12
CA GLU A 242 16.17 4.51 8.39
C GLU A 242 15.78 5.98 8.20
N ASN A 243 16.17 6.59 7.07
CA ASN A 243 15.87 7.99 6.77
C ASN A 243 14.56 8.21 5.99
N ASN A 244 14.02 7.15 5.37
CA ASN A 244 12.78 7.23 4.59
C ASN A 244 12.01 5.88 4.66
N PRO A 245 11.20 5.65 5.71
CA PRO A 245 10.57 4.34 5.95
C PRO A 245 9.55 3.95 4.87
N ASN A 246 9.18 4.88 3.98
CA ASN A 246 8.33 4.60 2.82
C ASN A 246 9.09 3.80 1.74
N GLU A 247 10.42 3.84 1.76
CA GLU A 247 11.28 3.06 0.89
C GLU A 247 11.74 1.79 1.60
N ILE A 248 11.69 0.68 0.86
CA ILE A 248 12.20 -0.61 1.31
C ILE A 248 13.48 -0.91 0.55
N ASP A 249 14.52 -1.28 1.27
CA ASP A 249 15.74 -1.88 0.76
C ASP A 249 15.65 -3.41 0.74
N TYR A 250 16.32 -3.98 -0.26
CA TYR A 250 16.29 -5.40 -0.56
C TYR A 250 17.72 -5.92 -0.47
N THR A 251 17.97 -6.79 0.48
CA THR A 251 19.23 -7.54 0.55
C THR A 251 18.98 -8.98 0.15
N PHE A 252 19.78 -9.46 -0.79
CA PHE A 252 19.64 -10.77 -1.40
C PHE A 252 20.73 -11.68 -0.83
N HIS A 253 20.37 -12.88 -0.43
CA HIS A 253 21.34 -13.87 0.02
C HIS A 253 21.09 -15.20 -0.69
N LEU A 254 22.15 -15.83 -1.16
CA LEU A 254 22.10 -17.15 -1.75
C LEU A 254 22.47 -18.19 -0.69
N GLY A 255 21.51 -19.04 -0.35
CA GLY A 255 21.67 -20.16 0.55
C GLY A 255 21.88 -21.46 -0.22
N PHE A 256 22.93 -22.20 0.12
CA PHE A 256 23.15 -23.57 -0.36
C PHE A 256 22.63 -24.55 0.67
N LEU A 257 21.73 -25.42 0.24
CA LEU A 257 20.97 -26.32 1.08
C LEU A 257 21.42 -27.76 0.84
N ASN A 258 21.52 -28.52 1.92
CA ASN A 258 21.52 -29.97 1.86
C ASN A 258 20.18 -30.49 2.41
N PHE A 259 19.65 -31.54 1.80
CA PHE A 259 18.44 -32.20 2.28
C PHE A 259 18.85 -33.44 3.06
N VAL A 260 18.43 -33.49 4.32
CA VAL A 260 18.65 -34.64 5.20
C VAL A 260 17.31 -35.34 5.37
N SER A 261 17.22 -36.59 4.92
CA SER A 261 16.10 -37.48 5.26
C SER A 261 16.21 -37.89 6.72
N GLN A 262 15.08 -37.99 7.40
CA GLN A 262 15.03 -38.58 8.73
C GLN A 262 15.11 -40.11 8.61
N GLU A 263 16.23 -40.64 8.11
CA GLU A 263 16.56 -42.06 8.11
C GLU A 263 18.07 -42.22 8.31
N ASP A 264 18.50 -42.01 9.55
CA ASP A 264 19.62 -42.78 10.12
C ASP A 264 19.07 -43.35 11.44
N PRO A 265 18.46 -44.55 11.42
CA PRO A 265 18.17 -45.25 12.66
C PRO A 265 19.52 -45.66 13.25
N ALA A 266 19.92 -45.02 14.34
CA ALA A 266 20.76 -45.71 15.31
C ALA A 266 20.03 -47.02 15.65
N GLU A 267 20.70 -48.13 15.41
CA GLU A 267 20.16 -49.49 15.54
C GLU A 267 19.30 -49.64 16.80
N GLY A 268 18.01 -49.99 16.63
CA GLY A 268 17.26 -50.69 17.68
C GLY A 268 16.04 -50.03 18.34
N GLN A 269 15.29 -49.12 17.70
CA GLN A 269 13.98 -48.70 18.27
C GLN A 269 12.82 -48.81 17.28
N GLN A 270 11.74 -49.45 17.77
CA GLN A 270 10.56 -49.89 17.04
C GLN A 270 9.82 -48.75 16.34
N GLN A 271 9.39 -49.05 15.10
CA GLN A 271 8.60 -48.16 14.25
C GLN A 271 7.21 -47.92 14.86
N VAL A 272 6.96 -46.68 15.29
CA VAL A 272 5.61 -46.18 15.57
C VAL A 272 5.09 -45.49 14.29
N PRO A 273 3.84 -45.72 13.83
CA PRO A 273 3.31 -45.07 12.64
C PRO A 273 3.11 -43.58 12.92
N HIS A 274 3.90 -42.72 12.26
CA HIS A 274 3.76 -41.27 12.39
C HIS A 274 2.61 -40.71 11.53
N PRO A 275 1.88 -39.68 12.00
CA PRO A 275 0.85 -38.99 11.23
C PRO A 275 1.44 -38.26 10.00
N PRO A 276 0.65 -38.06 8.93
CA PRO A 276 1.13 -37.71 7.58
C PRO A 276 1.58 -36.25 7.36
N GLU A 277 1.79 -35.44 8.39
CA GLU A 277 2.04 -33.98 8.25
C GLU A 277 3.49 -33.52 8.49
N ILE A 278 4.40 -34.42 8.89
CA ILE A 278 5.79 -34.03 9.19
C ILE A 278 6.64 -34.11 7.90
N PRO A 279 7.35 -33.03 7.51
CA PRO A 279 8.24 -33.06 6.34
C PRO A 279 9.28 -34.17 6.47
N ARG A 280 9.27 -35.15 5.55
CA ARG A 280 10.21 -36.29 5.53
C ARG A 280 11.67 -35.89 5.28
N PHE A 281 11.89 -34.65 4.82
CA PHE A 281 13.18 -34.09 4.53
C PHE A 281 13.30 -32.73 5.20
N TYR A 282 14.42 -32.52 5.85
CA TYR A 282 14.75 -31.26 6.45
C TYR A 282 15.93 -30.61 5.76
N THR A 283 15.94 -29.29 5.85
CA THR A 283 16.93 -28.47 5.18
C THR A 283 18.06 -28.15 6.16
N LYS A 284 19.31 -28.38 5.74
CA LYS A 284 20.50 -27.88 6.43
C LYS A 284 21.18 -26.84 5.55
N LEU A 285 21.30 -25.61 6.04
CA LEU A 285 22.04 -24.56 5.35
C LEU A 285 23.54 -24.86 5.45
N LEU A 286 24.19 -25.09 4.31
CA LEU A 286 25.63 -25.30 4.22
C LEU A 286 26.40 -23.98 4.19
N LYS A 287 25.90 -23.05 3.37
CA LYS A 287 26.56 -21.77 3.14
C LYS A 287 25.55 -20.69 2.80
N LEU A 288 25.79 -19.50 3.31
CA LEU A 288 25.05 -18.29 2.96
C LEU A 288 26.04 -17.28 2.36
N VAL A 289 25.70 -16.75 1.20
CA VAL A 289 26.50 -15.70 0.53
C VAL A 289 25.59 -14.52 0.27
N GLU A 290 26.00 -13.33 0.70
CA GLU A 290 25.31 -12.11 0.30
C GLU A 290 25.52 -11.87 -1.20
N PHE A 291 24.42 -11.63 -1.91
CA PHE A 291 24.41 -11.46 -3.34
C PHE A 291 24.60 -9.98 -3.67
N ASP A 292 25.75 -9.65 -4.26
CA ASP A 292 26.07 -8.30 -4.69
C ASP A 292 25.24 -7.94 -5.94
N THR A 293 24.24 -7.08 -5.74
CA THR A 293 23.34 -6.64 -6.81
C THR A 293 24.05 -5.79 -7.86
N PHE A 294 25.12 -5.08 -7.50
CA PHE A 294 25.92 -4.28 -8.43
C PHE A 294 26.71 -5.18 -9.38
N VAL A 295 27.44 -6.14 -8.84
CA VAL A 295 28.20 -7.12 -9.64
C VAL A 295 27.25 -7.96 -10.51
N ALA A 296 26.08 -8.33 -9.99
CA ALA A 296 25.09 -9.07 -10.77
C ALA A 296 24.52 -8.28 -11.97
N THR A 297 24.46 -6.95 -11.87
CA THR A 297 23.89 -6.09 -12.93
C THR A 297 24.94 -5.45 -13.84
N HIS A 298 26.21 -5.41 -13.42
CA HIS A 298 27.31 -4.76 -14.16
C HIS A 298 28.55 -5.64 -14.37
N GLY A 299 28.53 -6.89 -13.90
CA GLY A 299 29.65 -7.82 -14.01
C GLY A 299 29.81 -8.44 -15.42
N PRO A 300 30.89 -9.20 -15.65
CA PRO A 300 31.15 -9.84 -16.95
C PRO A 300 29.94 -10.69 -17.42
N GLY A 301 29.49 -10.45 -18.65
CA GLY A 301 28.31 -11.11 -19.22
C GLY A 301 26.96 -10.40 -18.96
N THR A 302 26.95 -9.18 -18.43
CA THR A 302 25.76 -8.33 -18.24
C THR A 302 25.57 -7.32 -19.38
N HIS A 303 25.79 -7.72 -20.63
CA HIS A 303 25.48 -6.85 -21.77
C HIS A 303 23.98 -6.51 -21.79
N VAL A 304 23.63 -5.37 -21.20
CA VAL A 304 22.37 -4.69 -21.41
C VAL A 304 22.44 -4.17 -22.83
N ASN A 305 21.68 -4.74 -23.75
CA ASN A 305 21.57 -4.26 -25.11
C ASN A 305 20.91 -2.86 -25.11
N ASP A 306 21.71 -1.82 -24.87
CA ASP A 306 21.35 -0.42 -25.06
C ASP A 306 21.46 -0.05 -26.54
N VAL A 307 20.66 -0.69 -27.39
CA VAL A 307 20.39 -0.15 -28.74
C VAL A 307 18.93 -0.40 -29.09
N PRO A 308 18.07 0.64 -29.13
CA PRO A 308 16.79 0.50 -29.80
C PRO A 308 17.06 0.30 -31.29
N SER A 309 16.81 -0.92 -31.77
CA SER A 309 16.88 -1.26 -33.19
C SER A 309 15.73 -0.61 -33.94
N TYR A 310 15.91 0.67 -34.29
CA TYR A 310 15.19 1.32 -35.37
C TYR A 310 16.16 1.59 -36.52
N LYS A 311 16.46 0.56 -37.31
CA LYS A 311 16.88 0.75 -38.70
C LYS A 311 15.69 0.46 -39.60
N ARG A 312 15.01 1.51 -40.07
CA ARG A 312 14.27 1.49 -41.33
C ARG A 312 14.57 2.77 -42.12
N LYS A 313 15.29 2.54 -43.22
CA LYS A 313 15.51 3.30 -44.46
C LYS A 313 15.43 4.83 -44.46
N LEU A 314 16.58 5.40 -44.82
CA LEU A 314 16.81 6.75 -45.34
C LEU A 314 15.98 7.00 -46.61
N GLY A 315 15.29 8.13 -46.67
CA GLY A 315 14.73 8.73 -47.87
C GLY A 315 14.91 10.24 -47.77
N ASP A 316 15.62 10.80 -48.75
CA ASP A 316 16.05 12.20 -48.85
C ASP A 316 14.90 13.20 -48.75
N PHE A 317 15.08 14.29 -48.01
CA PHE A 317 14.61 15.64 -48.39
C PHE A 317 15.45 16.73 -47.68
N ILE A 318 15.87 17.70 -48.48
CA ILE A 318 16.78 18.82 -48.20
C ILE A 318 16.01 19.97 -47.51
N GLY A 319 16.57 20.60 -46.47
CA GLY A 319 16.11 21.92 -45.99
C GLY A 319 16.57 22.40 -44.60
N GLN A 320 17.68 23.14 -44.56
CA GLN A 320 18.05 24.24 -43.63
C GLN A 320 18.33 23.97 -42.11
N PRO A 321 19.17 24.81 -41.45
CA PRO A 321 20.02 24.38 -40.34
C PRO A 321 19.36 24.51 -38.97
N ALA A 322 19.58 23.48 -38.15
CA ALA A 322 19.11 23.41 -36.77
C ALA A 322 19.94 24.31 -35.83
N SER A 323 19.25 25.13 -35.05
CA SER A 323 19.78 25.83 -33.89
C SER A 323 20.26 24.82 -32.82
N LYS A 324 21.38 25.15 -32.16
CA LYS A 324 21.99 24.35 -31.10
C LYS A 324 20.99 24.11 -29.95
N GLN A 325 20.38 22.92 -29.90
CA GLN A 325 19.74 22.43 -28.69
C GLN A 325 20.79 21.70 -27.84
N ALA A 326 21.02 22.25 -26.66
CA ALA A 326 21.82 21.65 -25.62
C ALA A 326 21.32 20.23 -25.33
N LYS A 327 22.25 19.28 -25.20
CA LYS A 327 21.97 17.92 -24.71
C LYS A 327 21.37 18.03 -23.30
N THR A 328 20.05 18.00 -23.19
CA THR A 328 19.37 17.77 -21.94
C THR A 328 19.67 16.34 -21.53
N ILE A 329 20.62 16.18 -20.61
CA ILE A 329 20.79 14.96 -19.83
C ILE A 329 19.46 14.79 -19.08
N ILE A 330 18.58 13.95 -19.61
CA ILE A 330 17.40 13.49 -18.89
C ILE A 330 17.92 12.65 -17.73
N ARG A 331 18.11 13.27 -16.56
CA ARG A 331 18.18 12.56 -15.29
C ARG A 331 16.85 11.82 -15.14
N ARG A 332 16.82 10.55 -15.54
CA ARG A 332 15.69 9.65 -15.29
C ARG A 332 15.47 9.57 -13.79
N THR A 333 14.23 9.83 -13.38
CA THR A 333 13.80 9.87 -11.99
C THR A 333 13.88 8.48 -11.36
N SER A 334 14.32 8.45 -10.10
CA SER A 334 14.59 7.27 -9.25
C SER A 334 13.50 6.19 -9.23
N SER A 335 12.23 6.54 -9.50
CA SER A 335 11.08 5.65 -9.37
C SER A 335 11.00 4.53 -10.42
N GLN A 336 11.62 4.69 -11.60
CA GLN A 336 11.67 3.63 -12.62
C GLN A 336 12.80 2.61 -12.39
N ASN A 337 13.79 2.92 -11.55
CA ASN A 337 14.93 2.03 -11.35
C ASN A 337 14.62 0.81 -10.49
N TRP A 338 13.59 0.83 -9.63
CA TRP A 338 13.38 -0.23 -8.64
C TRP A 338 12.68 -1.49 -9.18
N LEU A 339 11.55 -1.33 -9.90
CA LEU A 339 10.92 -2.45 -10.61
C LEU A 339 11.89 -3.03 -11.63
N MET A 340 12.69 -2.17 -12.29
CA MET A 340 13.76 -2.62 -13.14
C MET A 340 14.90 -3.29 -12.37
N SER A 341 15.26 -2.88 -11.15
CA SER A 341 16.32 -3.54 -10.39
C SER A 341 15.90 -4.92 -9.89
N LEU A 342 14.71 -5.08 -9.30
CA LEU A 342 14.19 -6.41 -8.97
C LEU A 342 13.96 -7.24 -10.23
N GLN A 343 13.33 -6.71 -11.28
CA GLN A 343 13.16 -7.44 -12.54
C GLN A 343 14.50 -7.74 -13.24
N CYS A 344 15.52 -6.89 -13.15
CA CYS A 344 16.84 -7.11 -13.73
C CYS A 344 17.62 -8.15 -12.93
N VAL A 345 17.62 -8.05 -11.60
CA VAL A 345 18.17 -9.06 -10.70
C VAL A 345 17.45 -10.39 -10.97
N MET A 346 16.12 -10.41 -11.06
CA MET A 346 15.34 -11.62 -11.33
C MET A 346 15.46 -12.13 -12.77
N ARG A 347 15.64 -11.28 -13.78
CA ARG A 347 15.98 -11.66 -15.17
C ARG A 347 17.40 -12.19 -15.28
N ARG A 348 18.34 -11.63 -14.53
CA ARG A 348 19.70 -12.12 -14.43
C ARG A 348 19.72 -13.45 -13.70
N PHE A 349 18.96 -13.61 -12.63
CA PHE A 349 18.69 -14.90 -12.00
C PHE A 349 18.04 -15.87 -12.98
N ARG A 350 17.09 -15.44 -13.82
CA ARG A 350 16.57 -16.28 -14.91
C ARG A 350 17.70 -16.73 -15.84
N SER A 351 18.63 -15.85 -16.23
CA SER A 351 19.79 -16.24 -17.05
C SER A 351 20.75 -17.17 -16.30
N LEU A 352 21.16 -16.83 -15.08
CA LEU A 352 22.16 -17.57 -14.29
C LEU A 352 21.66 -18.92 -13.79
N LEU A 353 20.37 -19.03 -13.47
CA LEU A 353 19.74 -20.21 -12.87
C LEU A 353 18.88 -21.01 -13.86
N CYS A 354 18.66 -20.52 -15.08
CA CYS A 354 18.02 -21.30 -16.16
C CYS A 354 19.01 -21.76 -17.23
N LEU A 355 20.24 -21.26 -17.27
CA LEU A 355 21.32 -21.91 -18.01
C LEU A 355 21.75 -23.18 -17.27
N GLU A 356 22.26 -24.19 -17.97
CA GLU A 356 22.75 -25.49 -17.44
C GLU A 356 24.01 -25.36 -16.56
N ASN A 357 24.14 -24.25 -15.82
CA ASN A 357 25.29 -24.00 -14.99
C ASN A 357 25.21 -24.89 -13.74
N SER A 358 26.33 -25.54 -13.42
CA SER A 358 26.45 -26.30 -12.19
C SER A 358 26.34 -25.38 -10.96
N PRO A 359 25.92 -25.90 -9.79
CA PRO A 359 25.90 -25.12 -8.54
C PRO A 359 27.26 -24.47 -8.20
N ARG A 360 28.38 -25.08 -8.63
CA ARG A 360 29.73 -24.53 -8.48
C ARG A 360 29.96 -23.31 -9.36
N GLU A 361 29.51 -23.32 -10.61
CA GLU A 361 29.62 -22.17 -11.52
C GLU A 361 28.74 -21.00 -11.08
N ILE A 362 27.55 -21.27 -10.55
CA ILE A 362 26.69 -20.25 -9.94
C ILE A 362 27.40 -19.64 -8.73
N TYR A 363 28.02 -20.45 -7.87
CA TYR A 363 28.79 -19.96 -6.73
C TYR A 363 29.95 -19.06 -7.18
N HIS A 364 30.76 -19.49 -8.15
CA HIS A 364 31.88 -18.69 -8.63
C HIS A 364 31.41 -17.38 -9.28
N THR A 365 30.32 -17.39 -10.05
CA THR A 365 29.82 -16.17 -10.70
C THR A 365 29.28 -15.14 -9.71
N VAL A 366 28.78 -15.59 -8.55
CA VAL A 366 28.15 -14.74 -7.54
C VAL A 366 29.10 -14.33 -6.42
N ALA A 367 30.11 -15.14 -6.11
CA ALA A 367 30.98 -14.95 -4.95
C ALA A 367 32.31 -14.24 -5.25
N PHE A 368 32.64 -13.94 -6.51
CA PHE A 368 33.87 -13.20 -6.83
C PHE A 368 33.69 -11.70 -6.54
N LYS A 369 34.30 -11.27 -5.43
CA LYS A 369 34.83 -9.92 -5.20
C LYS A 369 36.09 -9.69 -6.02
#